data_AF-A0A314UT49-F1
#
_entry.id   AF-A0A314UT49-F1
#
_cell.length_a   1.000
_cell.length_b   1.000
_cell.length_c   1.000
_cell.angle_alpha   90.00
_cell.angle_beta   90.00
_cell.angle_gamma   90.00
#
_symmetry.space_group_name_H-M   'P 1'
#
loop_
_entity.id
_entity.type
_entity.pdbx_description
1 polymer ?
#
loop_
_entity_poly.entity_id
_entity_poly.type
_entity_poly.pdbx_seq_one_letter_code
_entity_poly.pdbx_strand_id
1 'polypeptide(L)'
;MEASKDPKDGTEQALLNELSAFNDYLKENGPFINGKEVSAVDFSLGPKLYHLEIVLGHFKDWSVPDSLPYVKSYMKSIFSLDSFVKTSALKEDVIAGWRPKVLG
;
A
#
# COMPACT_ATOMS: atom_id res chain seq x y z
N MET A 1 17.49 4.66 -1.21
CA MET A 1 16.46 5.69 -1.45
C MET A 1 16.08 6.25 -0.10
N GLU A 2 16.60 7.44 0.25
CA GLU A 2 16.11 8.21 1.40
C GLU A 2 14.69 8.67 1.09
N ALA A 3 13.74 8.40 1.98
CA ALA A 3 12.41 9.01 1.91
C ALA A 3 12.57 10.45 2.41
N SER A 4 12.24 11.42 1.56
CA SER A 4 12.42 12.83 1.92
C SER A 4 11.49 13.25 3.07
N LYS A 5 12.02 14.16 3.90
CA LYS A 5 11.41 14.69 5.13
C LYS A 5 10.62 15.98 4.89
N ASP A 6 10.64 16.52 3.66
CA ASP A 6 9.94 17.76 3.29
C ASP A 6 8.50 17.45 2.83
N PRO A 7 7.46 17.97 3.51
CA PRO A 7 6.07 17.84 3.07
C PRO A 7 5.80 18.38 1.66
N LYS A 8 6.73 19.14 1.09
CA LYS A 8 6.61 19.80 -0.22
C LYS A 8 7.50 19.20 -1.30
N ASP A 9 8.14 18.06 -1.05
CA ASP A 9 8.98 17.39 -2.05
C ASP A 9 8.21 16.82 -3.25
N GLY A 10 6.88 16.89 -3.24
CA GLY A 10 6.00 16.42 -4.30
C GLY A 10 5.80 14.90 -4.32
N THR A 11 6.43 14.16 -3.40
CA THR A 11 6.35 12.69 -3.37
C THR A 11 4.96 12.19 -3.00
N GLU A 12 4.23 12.92 -2.15
CA GLU A 12 2.84 12.60 -1.82
C GLU A 12 1.94 12.70 -3.05
N GLN A 13 2.05 13.80 -3.82
CA GLN A 13 1.26 13.96 -5.04
C GLN A 13 1.63 12.90 -6.10
N ALA A 14 2.91 12.56 -6.22
CA ALA A 14 3.35 11.48 -7.09
C ALA A 14 2.73 10.14 -6.65
N LEU A 15 2.75 9.82 -5.35
CA LEU A 15 2.11 8.62 -4.82
C LEU A 15 0.61 8.60 -5.10
N LEU A 16 -0.09 9.72 -4.90
CA LEU A 16 -1.51 9.84 -5.21
C LEU A 16 -1.78 9.61 -6.71
N ASN A 17 -0.94 10.15 -7.60
CA ASN A 17 -1.08 9.93 -9.04
C ASN A 17 -0.91 8.45 -9.41
N GLU A 18 0.08 7.76 -8.83
CA GLU A 18 0.28 6.31 -9.06
C GLU A 18 -0.90 5.48 -8.53
N LEU A 19 -1.40 5.80 -7.32
CA LEU A 19 -2.56 5.11 -6.76
C LEU A 19 -3.85 5.40 -7.53
N SER A 20 -4.02 6.62 -8.07
CA SER A 20 -5.12 6.97 -8.96
C SER A 20 -5.07 6.19 -10.26
N ALA A 21 -3.92 6.11 -10.92
CA ALA A 21 -3.75 5.30 -12.12
C ALA A 21 -4.05 3.81 -11.86
N PHE A 22 -3.60 3.30 -10.71
CA PHE A 22 -3.90 1.92 -10.31
C PHE A 22 -5.38 1.70 -9.98
N ASN A 23 -6.03 2.67 -9.34
CA ASN A 23 -7.47 2.65 -9.07
C ASN A 23 -8.28 2.56 -10.36
N ASP A 24 -7.95 3.38 -11.35
CA ASP A 24 -8.63 3.39 -12.65
C ASP A 24 -8.38 2.08 -13.42
N TYR A 25 -7.17 1.53 -13.34
CA TYR A 25 -6.89 0.20 -13.89
C TYR A 25 -7.77 -0.88 -13.23
N LEU A 26 -7.84 -0.91 -11.89
CA LEU A 26 -8.64 -1.90 -11.15
C LEU A 26 -10.14 -1.76 -11.38
N LYS A 27 -10.63 -0.54 -11.62
CA LYS A 27 -12.03 -0.29 -11.97
C LYS A 27 -12.44 -1.06 -13.23
N GLU A 28 -11.58 -1.03 -14.25
CA GLU A 28 -11.87 -1.64 -15.56
C GLU A 28 -11.43 -3.12 -15.63
N ASN A 29 -10.39 -3.51 -14.89
CA ASN A 29 -9.73 -4.82 -15.04
C ASN A 29 -9.75 -5.70 -13.79
N GLY A 30 -10.30 -5.22 -12.66
CA GLY A 30 -10.26 -5.90 -11.37
C GLY A 30 -11.14 -7.17 -11.27
N PRO A 31 -11.26 -7.76 -10.06
CA PRO A 31 -10.86 -7.20 -8.76
C PRO A 31 -9.37 -7.31 -8.40
N PHE A 32 -8.59 -8.18 -9.04
CA PHE A 32 -7.14 -8.30 -8.89
C PHE A 32 -6.41 -7.82 -10.14
N ILE A 33 -5.08 -7.75 -10.11
CA ILE A 33 -4.29 -7.17 -11.21
C ILE A 33 -4.54 -7.89 -12.54
N ASN A 34 -4.75 -9.21 -12.50
CA ASN A 34 -5.04 -10.04 -13.67
C ASN A 34 -6.52 -10.46 -13.74
N GLY A 35 -7.43 -9.64 -13.24
CA GLY A 35 -8.86 -9.93 -13.25
C GLY A 35 -9.33 -10.71 -12.03
N LYS A 36 -9.95 -11.87 -12.28
CA LYS A 36 -10.72 -12.60 -11.25
C LYS A 36 -9.86 -13.33 -10.23
N GLU A 37 -8.67 -13.75 -10.64
CA GLU A 37 -7.80 -14.61 -9.84
C GLU A 37 -6.57 -13.84 -9.37
N VAL A 38 -6.11 -14.17 -8.16
CA VAL A 38 -4.86 -13.65 -7.63
C VAL A 38 -3.68 -14.20 -8.44
N SER A 39 -2.72 -13.34 -8.74
CA SER A 39 -1.53 -13.65 -9.53
C SER A 39 -0.24 -13.33 -8.76
N ALA A 40 0.89 -13.71 -9.35
CA ALA A 40 2.20 -13.38 -8.81
C ALA A 40 2.43 -11.86 -8.64
N VAL A 41 1.77 -11.04 -9.47
CA VAL A 41 1.90 -9.57 -9.37
C VAL A 41 1.23 -9.07 -8.10
N ASP A 42 0.08 -9.64 -7.75
CA ASP A 42 -0.65 -9.30 -6.53
C ASP A 42 0.18 -9.66 -5.27
N PHE A 43 0.86 -10.81 -5.30
CA PHE A 43 1.77 -11.21 -4.22
C PHE A 43 3.04 -10.36 -4.14
N SER A 44 3.48 -9.75 -5.25
CA SER A 44 4.58 -8.79 -5.24
C SER A 44 4.15 -7.43 -4.67
N LEU A 45 2.92 -7.00 -4.95
CA LEU A 45 2.41 -5.68 -4.59
C LEU A 45 1.80 -5.65 -3.18
N GLY A 46 1.07 -6.69 -2.77
CA GLY A 46 0.38 -6.78 -1.48
C GLY A 46 1.26 -6.41 -0.28
N PRO A 47 2.43 -7.03 -0.09
CA PRO A 47 3.33 -6.69 1.03
C PRO A 47 3.80 -5.24 1.02
N LYS A 48 3.98 -4.63 -0.17
CA LYS A 48 4.37 -3.22 -0.29
C LYS A 48 3.24 -2.30 0.15
N LEU A 49 2.01 -2.57 -0.26
CA LEU A 49 0.83 -1.80 0.16
C LEU A 49 0.55 -1.96 1.66
N TYR A 50 0.82 -3.13 2.23
CA TYR A 50 0.69 -3.36 3.67
C TYR A 50 1.70 -2.53 4.48
N HIS A 51 2.95 -2.50 4.03
CA HIS A 51 3.96 -1.61 4.61
C HIS A 51 3.55 -0.14 4.45
N LEU A 52 3.04 0.25 3.29
CA LEU A 52 2.56 1.61 3.03
C LEU A 52 1.45 2.02 4.02
N GLU A 53 0.42 1.19 4.21
CA GLU A 53 -0.70 1.45 5.13
C GLU A 53 -0.21 1.66 6.57
N ILE A 54 0.68 0.78 7.05
CA ILE A 54 1.16 0.84 8.45
C ILE A 54 2.12 2.00 8.66
N VAL A 55 3.12 2.14 7.78
CA VAL A 55 4.23 3.09 7.99
C VAL A 55 3.76 4.51 7.76
N LEU A 56 3.00 4.78 6.70
CA LEU A 56 2.49 6.13 6.45
C LEU A 56 1.43 6.54 7.46
N GLY A 57 0.56 5.60 7.89
CA GLY A 57 -0.39 5.85 8.97
C GLY A 57 0.30 6.18 10.30
N HIS A 58 1.37 5.45 10.65
CA HIS A 58 2.06 5.67 11.92
C HIS A 58 2.93 6.94 11.95
N PHE A 59 3.72 7.19 10.89
CA PHE A 59 4.72 8.26 10.91
C PHE A 59 4.26 9.56 10.25
N LYS A 60 3.22 9.53 9.40
CA LYS A 60 2.77 10.69 8.63
C LYS A 60 1.27 10.98 8.76
N ASP A 61 0.53 10.23 9.57
CA ASP A 61 -0.95 10.32 9.68
C ASP A 61 -1.65 10.28 8.31
N TRP A 62 -1.07 9.51 7.39
CA TRP A 62 -1.52 9.43 6.01
C TRP A 62 -2.18 8.08 5.73
N SER A 63 -3.27 8.09 4.97
CA SER A 63 -3.98 6.88 4.57
C SER A 63 -4.46 6.98 3.12
N VAL A 64 -4.70 5.83 2.48
CA VAL A 64 -5.26 5.81 1.12
C VAL A 64 -6.63 6.51 1.12
N PRO A 65 -6.81 7.58 0.33
CA PRO A 65 -8.04 8.36 0.33
C PRO A 65 -9.28 7.54 -0.05
N ASP A 66 -10.43 7.89 0.53
CA ASP A 66 -11.72 7.26 0.20
C ASP A 66 -12.16 7.50 -1.25
N SER A 67 -11.56 8.48 -1.94
CA SER A 67 -11.75 8.72 -3.38
C SER A 67 -11.13 7.64 -4.27
N LEU A 68 -10.37 6.68 -3.69
CA LEU A 68 -9.75 5.55 -4.39
C LEU A 68 -10.37 4.20 -3.97
N PRO A 69 -11.69 3.99 -4.18
CA PRO A 69 -12.42 2.86 -3.62
C PRO A 69 -11.96 1.49 -4.15
N TYR A 70 -11.50 1.41 -5.41
CA TYR A 70 -11.04 0.15 -5.99
C TYR A 70 -9.71 -0.29 -5.39
N VAL A 71 -8.80 0.65 -5.12
CA VAL A 71 -7.54 0.36 -4.39
C VAL A 71 -7.83 -0.10 -2.97
N LYS A 72 -8.73 0.57 -2.24
CA LYS A 72 -9.08 0.14 -0.87
C LYS A 72 -9.72 -1.23 -0.84
N SER A 73 -10.60 -1.53 -1.81
CA SER A 73 -11.20 -2.85 -1.98
C SER A 73 -10.17 -3.93 -2.33
N TYR A 74 -9.23 -3.62 -3.22
CA TYR A 74 -8.11 -4.48 -3.58
C TYR A 74 -7.22 -4.80 -2.38
N MET A 75 -6.78 -3.78 -1.63
CA MET A 75 -5.98 -3.95 -0.41
C MET A 75 -6.71 -4.83 0.60
N LYS A 76 -7.99 -4.55 0.88
CA LYS A 76 -8.80 -5.36 1.79
C LYS A 76 -8.87 -6.82 1.33
N SER A 77 -9.10 -7.06 0.04
CA SER A 77 -9.17 -8.41 -0.52
C SER A 77 -7.85 -9.15 -0.32
N ILE A 78 -6.72 -8.55 -0.70
CA ILE A 78 -5.38 -9.15 -0.54
C ILE A 78 -5.02 -9.40 0.92
N PHE A 79 -5.26 -8.43 1.82
CA PHE A 79 -4.92 -8.57 3.23
C PHE A 79 -5.80 -9.59 3.97
N SER A 80 -6.96 -9.91 3.42
CA SER A 80 -7.87 -10.94 3.95
C SER A 80 -7.55 -12.36 3.47
N LEU A 81 -6.65 -12.54 2.50
CA LEU A 81 -6.24 -13.87 2.06
C LEU A 81 -5.59 -14.62 3.22
N ASP A 82 -5.98 -15.88 3.43
CA ASP A 82 -5.42 -16.74 4.48
C ASP A 82 -3.88 -16.83 4.39
N SER A 83 -3.33 -16.91 3.18
CA SER A 83 -1.89 -16.88 2.94
C SER A 83 -1.25 -15.58 3.39
N PHE A 84 -1.92 -14.44 3.18
CA PHE A 84 -1.42 -13.14 3.60
C PHE A 84 -1.45 -13.02 5.12
N VAL A 85 -2.58 -13.35 5.76
CA VAL A 85 -2.73 -13.33 7.21
C VAL A 85 -1.68 -14.20 7.92
N LYS A 86 -1.36 -15.37 7.34
CA LYS A 86 -0.35 -16.29 7.90
C LYS A 86 1.10 -15.83 7.72
N THR A 87 1.36 -14.86 6.83
CA THR A 87 2.73 -14.48 6.44
C THR A 87 3.04 -13.00 6.66
N SER A 88 2.02 -12.16 6.87
CA SER A 88 2.20 -10.75 7.19
C SER A 88 2.91 -10.58 8.53
N ALA A 89 3.89 -9.69 8.58
CA ALA A 89 4.52 -9.27 9.83
C ALA A 89 3.52 -8.53 10.73
N LEU A 90 3.77 -8.57 12.04
CA LEU A 90 3.00 -7.77 13.00
C LEU A 90 3.21 -6.28 12.73
N LYS A 91 2.20 -5.46 13.03
CA LYS A 91 2.25 -4.01 12.73
C LYS A 91 3.41 -3.33 13.45
N GLU A 92 3.63 -3.70 14.70
CA GLU A 92 4.73 -3.24 15.55
C GLU A 92 6.11 -3.58 14.98
N ASP A 93 6.28 -4.77 14.38
CA ASP A 93 7.52 -5.20 13.77
C ASP A 93 7.81 -4.41 12.49
N VAL A 94 6.77 -4.15 11.68
CA VAL A 94 6.88 -3.28 10.51
C VAL A 94 7.30 -1.88 10.94
N ILE A 95 6.64 -1.28 11.94
CA ILE A 95 6.98 0.05 12.46
C ILE A 95 8.42 0.09 12.97
N ALA A 96 8.82 -0.90 13.78
CA ALA A 96 10.17 -0.99 14.33
C ALA A 96 11.24 -1.10 13.22
N GLY A 97 10.98 -1.93 12.19
CA GLY A 97 11.88 -2.11 11.06
C GLY A 97 12.04 -0.86 10.18
N TRP A 98 11.02 0.00 10.10
CA TRP A 98 11.08 1.26 9.34
C TRP A 98 11.58 2.45 10.17
N ARG A 99 11.44 2.42 11.50
CA ARG A 99 11.85 3.51 12.39
C ARG A 99 13.24 4.11 12.08
N PRO A 100 14.33 3.33 11.93
CA PRO A 100 15.64 3.91 11.64
C PRO A 100 15.74 4.52 10.23
N LYS A 101 14.87 4.15 9.29
CA LYS A 101 14.86 4.69 7.92
C LYS A 101 14.06 5.99 7.80
N VAL A 102 13.11 6.19 8.72
CA VAL A 102 12.25 7.38 8.74
C VAL A 102 12.82 8.46 9.64
N LEU A 103 13.27 8.09 10.84
CA LEU A 103 13.77 9.01 11.85
C LEU A 103 15.30 9.17 11.86
N GLY A 104 16.02 8.24 11.24
CA GLY A 104 17.47 8.28 11.08
C GLY A 104 17.95 9.36 10.10
#